data_AF-A0A1L8R3F5-F1
#
_entry.id   AF-A0A1L8R3F5-F1
#
_cell.length_a   1.000
_cell.length_b   1.000
_cell.length_c   1.000
_cell.angle_alpha   90.00
_cell.angle_beta   90.00
_cell.angle_gamma   90.00
#
_symmetry.space_group_name_H-M   'P 1'
#
loop_
_entity.id
_entity.type
_entity.pdbx_description
1 polymer ?
#
loop_
_entity_poly.entity_id
_entity_poly.type
_entity_poly.pdbx_seq_one_letter_code
_entity_poly.pdbx_strand_id
1 'polypeptide(L)'
;MSEQLNNLEKQVQQQAKIDTFSRFFLSNYYTGTKEDDKVQEKIKRFVDKETLKEFRGTEEKIKSILPWEVKRDGSTWQVSYVINLQNNQEKTTTQKVTFSIKEEEKQYRVMTVPKEEPFEINQ
;
A
#
# COMPACT_ATOMS: atom_id res chain seq x y z
N MET A 1 20.09 24.24 -15.24
CA MET A 1 19.92 24.22 -13.76
C MET A 1 18.44 24.25 -13.34
N SER A 2 17.57 25.01 -14.04
CA SER A 2 16.12 25.05 -13.76
C SER A 2 15.36 23.74 -14.07
N GLU A 3 15.65 23.06 -15.18
CA GLU A 3 14.94 21.83 -15.55
C GLU A 3 15.15 20.66 -14.58
N GLN A 4 16.37 20.51 -14.06
CA GLN A 4 16.71 19.48 -13.08
C GLN A 4 15.95 19.70 -11.76
N LEU A 5 15.87 20.95 -11.30
CA LEU A 5 15.09 21.32 -10.10
C LEU A 5 13.60 21.04 -10.32
N ASN A 6 13.04 21.45 -11.46
CA ASN A 6 11.63 21.20 -11.79
C ASN A 6 11.31 19.70 -11.86
N ASN A 7 12.22 18.88 -12.37
CA ASN A 7 12.04 17.42 -12.42
C ASN A 7 12.10 16.79 -11.02
N LEU A 8 13.01 17.28 -10.16
CA LEU A 8 13.10 16.83 -8.78
C LEU A 8 11.84 17.18 -7.98
N GLU A 9 11.34 18.40 -8.12
CA GLU A 9 10.09 18.84 -7.47
C GLU A 9 8.90 17.98 -7.88
N LYS A 10 8.75 17.69 -9.18
CA LYS A 10 7.70 16.78 -9.68
C LYS A 10 7.83 15.38 -9.09
N GLN A 11 9.05 14.86 -8.97
CA GLN A 11 9.29 13.55 -8.39
C GLN A 11 8.93 13.51 -6.90
N VAL A 12 9.32 14.53 -6.13
CA VAL A 12 8.95 14.66 -4.71
C VAL A 12 7.43 14.73 -4.54
N GLN A 13 6.75 15.54 -5.35
CA GLN A 13 5.29 15.64 -5.32
C GLN A 13 4.61 14.31 -5.66
N GLN A 14 5.12 13.58 -6.66
CA GLN A 14 4.58 12.28 -7.04
C GLN A 14 4.77 11.24 -5.92
N GLN A 15 5.94 11.20 -5.28
CA GLN A 15 6.18 10.33 -4.13
C GLN A 15 5.21 10.62 -2.97
N ALA A 16 4.95 11.89 -2.65
CA ALA A 16 3.99 12.26 -1.61
C ALA A 16 2.55 11.82 -1.93
N LYS A 17 2.14 11.91 -3.20
CA LYS A 17 0.83 11.41 -3.66
C LYS A 17 0.72 9.90 -3.57
N ILE A 18 1.75 9.18 -4.03
CA ILE A 18 1.83 7.72 -3.92
C ILE A 18 1.78 7.30 -2.45
N ASP A 19 2.48 8.02 -1.57
CA ASP A 19 2.49 7.71 -0.14
C ASP A 19 1.12 7.87 0.50
N THR A 20 0.47 9.01 0.23
CA THR A 20 -0.89 9.27 0.70
C THR A 20 -1.86 8.20 0.19
N PHE A 21 -1.87 7.92 -1.11
CA PHE A 21 -2.71 6.89 -1.72
C PHE A 21 -2.50 5.51 -1.06
N SER A 22 -1.25 5.11 -0.88
CA SER A 22 -0.86 3.83 -0.29
C SER A 22 -1.38 3.68 1.14
N ARG A 23 -1.25 4.71 1.98
CA ARG A 23 -1.76 4.70 3.35
C ARG A 23 -3.27 4.57 3.41
N PHE A 24 -3.99 5.27 2.53
CA PHE A 24 -5.44 5.17 2.44
C PHE A 24 -5.86 3.76 2.02
N PHE A 25 -5.20 3.18 1.01
CA PHE A 25 -5.45 1.81 0.59
C PHE A 25 -5.21 0.81 1.74
N LEU A 26 -4.04 0.81 2.36
CA LEU A 26 -3.68 -0.11 3.45
C LEU A 26 -4.65 -0.01 4.64
N SER A 27 -5.07 1.21 5.00
CA SER A 27 -6.05 1.41 6.08
C SER A 27 -7.45 0.87 5.76
N ASN A 28 -7.81 0.82 4.47
CA ASN A 28 -9.08 0.24 4.02
C ASN A 28 -8.97 -1.27 3.74
N TYR A 29 -7.76 -1.81 3.61
CA TYR A 29 -7.52 -3.23 3.40
C TYR A 29 -7.49 -4.00 4.74
N TYR A 30 -6.65 -3.56 5.69
CA TYR A 30 -6.49 -4.19 7.00
C TYR A 30 -7.53 -3.71 8.01
N THR A 31 -8.77 -4.18 7.82
CA THR A 31 -9.93 -3.69 8.59
C THR A 31 -10.36 -4.58 9.76
N GLY A 32 -9.70 -5.73 9.94
CA GLY A 32 -10.03 -6.71 10.97
C GLY A 32 -11.33 -7.46 10.72
N THR A 33 -11.64 -7.78 9.46
CA THR A 33 -12.71 -8.72 9.10
C THR A 33 -12.24 -9.68 8.03
N LYS A 34 -12.62 -10.96 8.17
CA LYS A 34 -12.41 -12.03 7.19
C LYS A 34 -13.44 -12.06 6.07
N GLU A 35 -14.43 -11.19 6.11
CA GLU A 35 -15.46 -11.11 5.07
C GLU A 35 -14.91 -10.43 3.82
N ASP A 36 -14.52 -11.25 2.83
CA ASP A 36 -13.92 -10.79 1.57
C ASP A 36 -14.74 -9.71 0.87
N ASP A 37 -16.06 -9.89 0.75
CA ASP A 37 -16.94 -8.92 0.10
C ASP A 37 -16.91 -7.55 0.78
N LYS A 38 -16.83 -7.51 2.13
CA LYS A 38 -16.74 -6.26 2.89
C LYS A 38 -15.39 -5.57 2.69
N VAL A 39 -14.31 -6.34 2.57
CA VAL A 39 -12.97 -5.79 2.30
C VAL A 39 -12.88 -5.29 0.86
N GLN A 40 -13.32 -6.08 -0.10
CA GLN A 40 -13.35 -5.73 -1.52
C GLN A 40 -14.17 -4.46 -1.77
N GLU A 41 -15.33 -4.31 -1.12
CA GLU A 41 -16.15 -3.10 -1.22
C GLU A 41 -15.42 -1.84 -0.74
N LYS A 42 -14.62 -1.93 0.33
CA LYS A 42 -13.84 -0.81 0.86
C LYS A 42 -12.66 -0.44 -0.03
N ILE A 43 -12.05 -1.43 -0.69
CA ILE A 43 -10.83 -1.21 -1.47
C ILE A 43 -11.05 -1.03 -2.97
N LYS A 44 -12.25 -1.30 -3.51
CA LYS A 44 -12.55 -1.27 -4.97
C LYS A 44 -12.16 0.02 -5.70
N ARG A 45 -12.11 1.16 -4.99
CA ARG A 45 -11.68 2.45 -5.57
C ARG A 45 -10.16 2.60 -5.69
N PHE A 46 -9.40 1.79 -4.97
CA PHE A 46 -7.94 1.81 -4.95
C PHE A 46 -7.33 0.69 -5.79
N VAL A 47 -8.03 -0.42 -5.98
CA VAL A 47 -7.49 -1.62 -6.65
C VAL A 47 -7.91 -1.65 -8.12
N ASP A 48 -7.08 -2.26 -8.95
CA ASP A 48 -7.46 -2.65 -10.30
C ASP A 48 -8.63 -3.66 -10.30
N LYS A 49 -9.50 -3.58 -11.30
CA LYS A 49 -10.71 -4.41 -11.35
C LYS A 49 -10.40 -5.89 -11.52
N GLU A 50 -9.35 -6.23 -12.26
CA GLU A 50 -8.98 -7.62 -12.54
C GLU A 50 -8.41 -8.28 -11.29
N THR A 51 -7.60 -7.55 -10.51
CA THR A 51 -6.98 -8.05 -9.28
C THR A 51 -7.90 -8.02 -8.07
N LEU A 52 -8.97 -7.21 -8.04
CA LEU A 52 -9.83 -7.01 -6.86
C LEU A 52 -10.33 -8.32 -6.22
N LYS A 53 -10.65 -9.33 -7.02
CA LYS A 53 -11.17 -10.62 -6.55
C LYS A 53 -10.14 -11.48 -5.81
N GLU A 54 -8.85 -11.17 -5.95
CA GLU A 54 -7.76 -11.86 -5.29
C GLU A 54 -7.57 -11.40 -3.83
N PHE A 55 -8.12 -10.23 -3.48
CA PHE A 55 -8.01 -9.67 -2.14
C PHE A 55 -8.93 -10.40 -1.16
N ARG A 56 -8.31 -10.87 -0.07
CA ARG A 56 -8.97 -11.55 1.04
C ARG A 56 -8.98 -10.70 2.29
N GLY A 57 -10.02 -10.84 3.10
CA GLY A 57 -10.10 -10.21 4.41
C GLY A 57 -9.22 -10.91 5.45
N THR A 58 -8.75 -10.14 6.42
CA THR A 58 -7.89 -10.62 7.51
C THR A 58 -8.44 -10.15 8.86
N GLU A 59 -8.15 -10.88 9.94
CA GLU A 59 -8.58 -10.49 11.30
C GLU A 59 -7.74 -9.34 11.87
N GLU A 60 -6.64 -9.03 11.22
CA GLU A 60 -5.68 -8.02 11.59
C GLU A 60 -6.19 -6.60 11.25
N LYS A 61 -5.99 -5.69 12.20
CA LYS A 61 -6.20 -4.26 12.03
C LYS A 61 -4.87 -3.53 12.00
N ILE A 62 -4.74 -2.59 11.10
CA ILE A 62 -3.54 -1.77 11.03
C ILE A 62 -3.47 -0.77 12.19
N LYS A 63 -2.29 -0.66 12.81
CA LYS A 63 -2.00 0.29 13.91
C LYS A 63 -1.09 1.41 13.48
N SER A 64 -0.11 1.12 12.64
CA SER A 64 0.79 2.12 12.11
C SER A 64 1.25 1.74 10.71
N ILE A 65 1.56 2.77 9.93
CA ILE A 65 2.07 2.65 8.55
C ILE A 65 3.30 3.53 8.47
N LEU A 66 4.47 2.95 8.25
CA LEU A 66 5.75 3.65 8.14
C LEU A 66 6.29 3.45 6.73
N PRO A 67 6.61 4.53 5.99
CA PRO A 67 7.10 4.40 4.63
C PRO A 67 8.50 3.77 4.68
N TRP A 68 8.75 2.78 3.83
CA TRP A 68 10.05 2.12 3.75
C TRP A 68 10.76 2.45 2.44
N GLU A 69 10.10 2.22 1.31
CA GLU A 69 10.72 2.40 0.00
C GLU A 69 9.68 2.62 -1.10
N VAL A 70 10.02 3.46 -2.07
CA VAL A 70 9.28 3.60 -3.33
C VAL A 70 10.29 3.49 -4.47
N LYS A 71 10.15 2.46 -5.30
CA LYS A 71 10.99 2.21 -6.48
C LYS A 71 10.12 2.24 -7.72
N ARG A 72 10.59 2.92 -8.77
CA ARG A 72 9.93 2.89 -10.07
C ARG A 72 10.41 1.65 -10.83
N ASP A 73 9.46 0.87 -11.34
CA ASP A 73 9.70 -0.29 -12.19
C ASP A 73 8.88 -0.14 -13.49
N GLY A 74 9.55 0.39 -14.52
CA GLY A 74 8.92 0.77 -15.78
C GLY A 74 7.78 1.79 -15.60
N SER A 75 6.56 1.34 -15.90
CA SER A 75 5.32 2.14 -15.78
C SER A 75 4.64 2.01 -14.41
N THR A 76 5.21 1.21 -13.50
CA THR A 76 4.66 0.98 -12.16
C THR A 76 5.60 1.49 -11.08
N TRP A 77 5.08 1.59 -9.86
CA TRP A 77 5.86 1.79 -8.65
C TRP A 77 5.72 0.58 -7.74
N GLN A 78 6.84 -0.02 -7.36
CA GLN A 78 6.89 -0.95 -6.24
C GLN A 78 7.05 -0.13 -4.96
N VAL A 79 6.07 -0.24 -4.07
CA VAL A 79 6.08 0.47 -2.78
C VAL A 79 6.20 -0.53 -1.65
N SER A 80 6.92 -0.14 -0.60
CA SER A 80 7.08 -0.93 0.61
C SER A 80 6.81 -0.08 1.85
N TYR A 81 6.14 -0.70 2.83
CA TYR A 81 5.82 -0.11 4.12
C TYR A 81 6.18 -1.07 5.23
N VAL A 82 6.67 -0.54 6.35
CA VAL A 82 6.69 -1.28 7.62
C VAL A 82 5.38 -0.97 8.33
N ILE A 83 4.59 -2.00 8.61
CA ILE A 83 3.29 -1.87 9.27
C ILE A 83 3.25 -2.67 10.57
N ASN A 84 2.49 -2.17 11.53
CA ASN A 84 2.11 -2.93 12.71
C ASN A 84 0.66 -3.37 12.57
N LEU A 85 0.44 -4.67 12.67
CA LEU A 85 -0.87 -5.32 12.58
C LEU A 85 -1.24 -5.85 13.97
N GLN A 86 -2.46 -5.55 14.43
CA GLN A 86 -3.00 -6.09 15.69
C GLN A 86 -4.11 -7.09 15.38
N ASN A 87 -4.02 -8.29 15.94
CA ASN A 87 -5.09 -9.30 15.84
C ASN A 87 -6.17 -9.11 16.92
N ASN A 88 -7.20 -9.97 16.89
CA ASN A 88 -8.31 -9.93 17.85
C ASN A 88 -7.92 -10.26 19.30
N GLN A 89 -6.72 -10.81 19.54
CA GLN A 89 -6.16 -11.09 20.86
C GLN A 89 -5.22 -9.96 21.34
N GLU A 90 -5.28 -8.80 20.70
CA GLU A 90 -4.43 -7.64 20.94
C GLU A 90 -2.93 -7.84 20.68
N LYS A 91 -2.53 -9.01 20.18
CA LYS A 91 -1.14 -9.29 19.78
C LYS A 91 -0.80 -8.47 18.55
N THR A 92 0.34 -7.78 18.61
CA THR A 92 0.87 -6.97 17.51
C THR A 92 2.02 -7.69 16.82
N THR A 93 2.03 -7.69 15.49
CA THR A 93 3.15 -8.15 14.65
C THR A 93 3.61 -7.02 13.75
N THR A 94 4.92 -7.00 13.46
CA THR A 94 5.51 -6.06 12.51
C THR A 94 5.80 -6.78 11.21
N GLN A 95 5.29 -6.25 10.11
CA GLN A 95 5.46 -6.80 8.77
C GLN A 95 5.99 -5.72 7.84
N LYS A 96 6.88 -6.10 6.92
CA LYS A 96 7.13 -5.35 5.71
C LYS A 96 6.10 -5.78 4.69
N VAL A 97 5.42 -4.81 4.10
CA VAL A 97 4.39 -5.04 3.11
C VAL A 97 4.76 -4.38 1.79
N THR A 98 4.74 -5.15 0.72
CA THR A 98 5.14 -4.70 -0.62
C THR A 98 4.04 -4.95 -1.63
N PHE A 99 3.75 -3.94 -2.47
CA PHE A 99 2.78 -4.05 -3.57
C PHE A 99 3.15 -3.08 -4.70
N SER A 100 2.51 -3.26 -5.86
CA SER A 100 2.71 -2.41 -7.03
C SER A 100 1.53 -1.46 -7.25
N ILE A 101 1.86 -0.25 -7.69
CA ILE A 101 0.91 0.80 -8.06
C ILE A 101 1.16 1.20 -9.51
N LYS A 102 0.09 1.47 -10.25
CA LYS A 102 0.15 2.09 -11.57
C LYS A 102 -0.69 3.37 -11.58
N GLU A 103 -0.28 4.33 -12.39
CA GLU A 103 -1.06 5.55 -12.66
C GLU A 103 -1.65 5.42 -14.07
N GLU A 104 -2.97 5.39 -14.15
CA GLU A 104 -3.72 5.36 -15.41
C GLU A 104 -4.78 6.46 -15.37
N GLU A 105 -4.86 7.25 -16.43
CA GLU A 105 -5.84 8.35 -16.53
C GLU A 105 -5.86 9.30 -15.31
N LYS A 106 -4.68 9.56 -14.73
CA LYS A 106 -4.49 10.37 -13.51
C LYS A 106 -5.08 9.75 -12.23
N GLN A 107 -5.37 8.46 -12.24
CA GLN A 107 -5.78 7.68 -11.06
C GLN A 107 -4.72 6.65 -10.71
N TYR A 108 -4.39 6.55 -9.42
CA TYR A 108 -3.55 5.47 -8.91
C TYR A 108 -4.39 4.21 -8.68
N ARG A 109 -3.83 3.06 -9.04
CA ARG A 109 -4.41 1.73 -8.83
C ARG A 109 -3.36 0.78 -8.25
N VAL A 110 -3.76 0.01 -7.26
CA VAL A 110 -2.99 -1.14 -6.75
C VAL A 110 -3.19 -2.31 -7.72
N MET A 111 -2.08 -2.86 -8.20
CA MET A 111 -2.08 -3.91 -9.23
C MET A 111 -1.82 -5.31 -8.67
N THR A 112 -1.37 -5.43 -7.42
CA THR A 112 -1.02 -6.70 -6.79
C THR A 112 -1.52 -6.75 -5.36
N VAL A 113 -1.95 -7.93 -4.91
CA VAL A 113 -2.21 -8.19 -3.48
C VAL A 113 -0.92 -7.90 -2.68
N PRO A 114 -0.99 -7.18 -1.55
CA PRO A 114 0.18 -6.91 -0.73
C PRO A 114 0.84 -8.20 -0.23
N LYS A 115 2.14 -8.31 -0.47
CA LYS A 115 2.97 -9.40 0.08
C LYS A 115 3.47 -8.98 1.46
N GLU A 116 3.23 -9.80 2.46
CA GLU A 116 3.68 -9.60 3.84
C GLU A 116 4.91 -10.46 4.14
N GLU A 117 5.91 -9.85 4.78
CA GLU A 117 7.12 -10.53 5.25
C GLU A 117 7.43 -10.05 6.68
N PRO A 118 7.80 -10.95 7.62
CA PRO A 118 8.24 -10.54 8.95
C PRO A 118 9.36 -9.51 8.85
N PHE A 119 9.30 -8.46 9.69
CA PHE A 119 10.26 -7.37 9.65
C PHE A 119 10.83 -7.04 11.02
N GLU A 120 12.15 -6.88 11.07
CA GLU A 120 12.91 -6.34 12.19
C GLU A 120 13.91 -5.30 11.67
N ILE A 121 13.96 -4.13 12.30
CA ILE A 121 14.71 -2.97 11.78
C ILE A 121 16.23 -3.11 11.89
N ASN A 122 16.71 -3.97 12.79
CA ASN A 122 18.13 -4.12 13.12
C ASN A 122 18.67 -5.54 12.87
N GLN A 123 18.02 -6.32 12.00
CA GLN A 123 18.60 -7.59 11.52
C GLN A 123 19.55 -7.35 10.34
#